data_AF-X6LF87-F1
#
_entry.id   AF-X6LF87-F1
#
_cell.length_a   1.000
_cell.length_b   1.000
_cell.length_c   1.000
_cell.angle_alpha   90.00
_cell.angle_beta   90.00
_cell.angle_gamma   90.00
#
_symmetry.space_group_name_H-M   'P 1'
#
loop_
_entity.id
_entity.type
_entity.pdbx_description
1 polymer ?
#
loop_
_entity_poly.entity_id
_entity_poly.type
_entity_poly.pdbx_seq_one_letter_code
_entity_poly.pdbx_strand_id
1 'polypeptide(L)'
;MLGIDENKSLLTFLIGSKPGLVSNLVQIGTGEGKSITLAVASCVLALLGFDVSCASLHFEPLFNAFGVVDHIHYGTFNKLCERIINEGGDVRKLVENLIIPDDEKKECGNTMWDKLLDEAIKDMLSDVQTFKSHGYQVSNNKIG
;
A
#
# COMPACT_ATOMS: atom_id res chain seq x y z
N MET A 1 -28.21 -2.25 25.14
CA MET A 1 -27.30 -1.28 25.78
C MET A 1 -26.33 -2.08 26.64
N LEU A 2 -25.20 -2.50 26.07
CA LEU A 2 -24.08 -3.03 26.84
C LEU A 2 -23.00 -1.95 26.82
N GLY A 3 -22.83 -1.31 27.96
CA GLY A 3 -21.91 -0.20 28.17
C GLY A 3 -20.47 -0.70 28.12
N ILE A 4 -19.70 -0.15 27.20
CA ILE A 4 -18.25 -0.13 27.23
C ILE A 4 -17.87 1.29 27.63
N ASP A 5 -17.71 1.56 28.93
CA ASP A 5 -17.31 2.90 29.41
C ASP A 5 -16.06 2.88 30.31
N GLU A 6 -15.54 1.72 30.74
CA GLU A 6 -14.32 1.68 31.57
C GLU A 6 -13.02 1.83 30.77
N ASN A 7 -13.02 1.53 29.46
CA ASN A 7 -11.80 1.58 28.63
C ASN A 7 -11.46 3.00 28.12
N LYS A 8 -12.42 3.95 28.18
CA LYS A 8 -12.18 5.34 27.78
C LYS A 8 -11.16 6.02 28.69
N SER A 9 -11.12 5.69 29.97
CA SER A 9 -10.19 6.31 30.93
C SER A 9 -8.73 5.91 30.66
N LEU A 10 -8.48 4.63 30.35
CA LEU A 10 -7.14 4.15 30.01
C LEU A 10 -6.68 4.67 28.64
N LEU A 11 -7.57 4.68 27.65
CA LEU A 11 -7.32 5.30 26.35
C LEU A 11 -6.95 6.78 26.49
N THR A 12 -7.70 7.53 27.30
CA THR A 12 -7.44 8.97 27.50
C THR A 12 -6.14 9.21 28.26
N PHE A 13 -5.77 8.31 29.18
CA PHE A 13 -4.51 8.38 29.93
C PHE A 13 -3.28 8.01 29.08
N LEU A 14 -3.39 7.00 28.22
CA LEU A 14 -2.29 6.53 27.36
C LEU A 14 -2.12 7.37 26.08
N ILE A 15 -3.23 7.81 25.48
CA ILE A 15 -3.20 8.50 24.18
C ILE A 15 -3.24 10.03 24.34
N GLY A 16 -3.66 10.54 25.51
CA GLY A 16 -3.79 11.97 25.74
C GLY A 16 -4.92 12.56 24.90
N SER A 17 -5.84 13.29 25.52
CA SER A 17 -6.95 13.95 24.82
C SER A 17 -6.43 14.97 23.79
N LYS A 18 -6.30 14.59 22.50
CA LYS A 18 -6.19 15.48 21.31
C LYS A 18 -6.31 14.72 19.96
N PRO A 19 -6.57 15.42 18.84
CA PRO A 19 -7.44 14.97 17.74
C PRO A 19 -6.71 14.10 16.72
N GLY A 20 -7.24 12.90 16.45
CA GLY A 20 -6.77 12.00 15.39
C GLY A 20 -5.38 11.41 15.64
N LEU A 21 -5.16 10.14 15.29
CA LEU A 21 -3.80 9.62 15.21
C LEU A 21 -3.05 10.39 14.11
N VAL A 22 -2.06 11.18 14.50
CA VAL A 22 -1.20 11.89 13.56
C VAL A 22 -0.18 10.90 13.00
N SER A 23 -0.01 10.89 11.68
CA SER A 23 1.00 10.06 11.02
C SER A 23 2.40 10.43 11.51
N ASN A 24 2.95 9.59 12.38
CA ASN A 24 4.27 9.79 12.96
C ASN A 24 5.27 8.84 12.32
N LEU A 25 6.45 9.36 11.95
CA LEU A 25 7.57 8.56 11.48
C LEU A 25 8.64 8.53 12.58
N VAL A 26 8.94 7.34 13.07
CA VAL A 26 9.93 7.15 14.14
C VAL A 26 11.15 6.44 13.56
N GLN A 27 12.31 7.09 13.64
CA GLN A 27 13.58 6.50 13.25
C GLN A 27 14.25 5.83 14.45
N ILE A 28 14.54 4.54 14.32
CA ILE A 28 15.24 3.75 15.34
C ILE A 28 16.48 3.13 14.66
N GLY A 29 17.63 3.16 15.34
CA GLY A 29 18.91 2.64 14.84
C GLY A 29 18.91 1.12 14.61
N THR A 30 19.81 0.61 13.76
CA THR A 30 20.04 -0.84 13.61
C THR A 30 20.56 -1.43 14.92
N GLY A 31 19.96 -2.52 15.39
CA GLY A 31 20.29 -3.14 16.68
C GLY A 31 19.46 -2.63 17.87
N GLU A 32 18.76 -1.50 17.74
CA GLU A 32 17.98 -0.86 18.83
C GLU A 32 16.59 -1.49 19.07
N GLY A 33 16.30 -2.66 18.47
CA GLY A 33 15.02 -3.34 18.73
C GLY A 33 13.79 -2.74 18.05
N LYS A 34 13.94 -2.17 16.85
CA LYS A 34 12.83 -1.71 15.95
C LYS A 34 11.64 -2.67 15.96
N SER A 35 11.94 -3.94 15.74
CA SER A 35 10.97 -4.99 15.57
C SER A 35 10.15 -5.24 16.83
N ILE A 36 10.80 -5.23 18.00
CA ILE A 36 10.14 -5.42 19.29
C ILE A 36 9.29 -4.20 19.66
N THR A 37 9.80 -3.00 19.37
CA THR A 37 9.07 -1.74 19.62
C THR A 37 7.78 -1.71 18.80
N LEU A 38 7.85 -2.07 17.52
CA LEU A 38 6.68 -2.17 16.65
C LEU A 38 5.72 -3.26 17.13
N ALA A 39 6.21 -4.43 17.55
CA ALA A 39 5.37 -5.51 18.04
C ALA A 39 4.59 -5.12 19.31
N VAL A 40 5.26 -4.48 20.28
CA VAL A 40 4.60 -3.99 21.51
C VAL A 40 3.60 -2.89 21.20
N ALA A 41 3.94 -1.93 20.33
CA ALA A 41 3.01 -0.89 19.91
C ALA A 41 1.76 -1.46 19.23
N SER A 42 1.93 -2.45 18.35
CA SER A 42 0.84 -3.17 17.70
C SER A 42 -0.05 -3.90 18.70
N CYS A 43 0.53 -4.59 19.69
CA CYS A 43 -0.26 -5.23 20.76
C CYS A 43 -1.08 -4.21 21.55
N VAL A 44 -0.49 -3.08 21.92
CA VAL A 44 -1.20 -2.03 22.66
C VAL A 44 -2.36 -1.48 21.84
N LEU A 45 -2.14 -1.16 20.56
CA LEU A 45 -3.20 -0.67 19.67
C LEU A 45 -4.31 -1.71 19.45
N ALA A 46 -3.97 -2.99 19.31
CA ALA A 46 -4.93 -4.08 19.17
C ALA A 46 -5.77 -4.29 20.45
N LEU A 47 -5.15 -4.24 21.64
CA LEU A 47 -5.86 -4.30 22.93
C LEU A 47 -6.81 -3.12 23.14
N LEU A 48 -6.49 -1.99 22.52
CA LEU A 48 -7.34 -0.80 22.50
C LEU A 48 -8.51 -0.91 21.50
N GLY A 49 -8.58 -1.99 20.73
CA GLY A 49 -9.63 -2.29 19.76
C GLY A 49 -9.38 -1.71 18.36
N PHE A 50 -8.17 -1.22 18.07
CA PHE A 50 -7.81 -0.78 16.73
C PHE A 50 -7.35 -1.96 15.87
N ASP A 51 -7.68 -1.91 14.58
CA ASP A 51 -7.16 -2.86 13.61
C ASP A 51 -5.77 -2.41 13.14
N VAL A 52 -4.76 -3.27 13.28
CA VAL A 52 -3.36 -2.94 13.04
C VAL A 52 -2.81 -3.79 11.89
N SER A 53 -2.41 -3.12 10.81
CA SER A 53 -1.68 -3.76 9.70
C SER A 53 -0.18 -3.66 9.92
N CYS A 54 0.50 -4.80 10.06
CA CYS A 54 1.94 -4.84 10.29
C CYS A 54 2.68 -5.42 9.07
N ALA A 55 3.51 -4.58 8.45
CA ALA A 55 4.27 -4.91 7.24
C ALA A 55 5.75 -5.25 7.55
N SER A 56 6.09 -5.86 8.69
CA SER A 56 7.43 -6.45 8.91
C SER A 56 7.53 -7.27 10.20
N LEU A 57 8.19 -8.43 10.06
CA LEU A 57 8.62 -9.42 11.06
C LEU A 57 7.54 -10.18 11.85
N HIS A 58 7.60 -11.51 11.76
CA HIS A 58 6.63 -12.46 12.30
C HIS A 58 6.73 -12.56 13.83
N PHE A 59 5.90 -11.79 14.54
CA PHE A 59 5.69 -11.89 15.98
C PHE A 59 4.41 -12.66 16.33
N GLU A 60 4.00 -13.58 15.46
CA GLU A 60 2.81 -14.42 15.62
C GLU A 60 2.73 -15.12 16.99
N PRO A 61 3.84 -15.68 17.57
CA PRO A 61 3.79 -16.23 18.92
C PRO A 61 3.46 -15.19 20.00
N LEU A 62 3.92 -13.95 19.84
CA LEU A 62 3.66 -12.86 20.76
C LEU A 62 2.18 -12.44 20.67
N PHE A 63 1.66 -12.29 19.45
CA PHE A 63 0.26 -11.92 19.22
C PHE A 63 -0.71 -13.00 19.71
N ASN A 64 -0.35 -14.27 19.51
CA ASN A 64 -1.06 -15.41 20.10
C ASN A 64 -1.06 -15.36 21.63
N ALA A 65 0.09 -15.09 22.25
CA ALA A 65 0.20 -15.01 23.71
C ALA A 65 -0.65 -13.89 24.31
N PHE A 66 -0.79 -12.75 23.61
CA PHE A 66 -1.65 -11.64 24.02
C PHE A 66 -3.11 -11.77 23.57
N GLY A 67 -3.45 -12.79 22.77
CA GLY A 67 -4.81 -13.00 22.26
C GLY A 67 -5.30 -11.90 21.31
N VAL A 68 -4.38 -11.21 20.62
CA VAL A 68 -4.69 -10.05 19.75
C VAL A 68 -4.63 -10.36 18.26
N VAL A 69 -4.52 -11.64 17.90
CA VAL A 69 -4.29 -12.12 16.53
C VAL A 69 -5.39 -11.63 15.58
N ASP A 70 -6.64 -11.65 16.03
CA ASP A 70 -7.81 -11.28 15.22
C ASP A 70 -7.83 -9.79 14.84
N HIS A 71 -7.08 -8.96 15.57
CA HIS A 71 -6.97 -7.51 15.35
C HIS A 71 -5.67 -7.10 14.65
N ILE A 72 -4.81 -8.05 14.30
CA ILE A 72 -3.51 -7.77 13.68
C ILE A 72 -3.44 -8.44 12.31
N HIS A 73 -3.50 -7.64 11.25
CA HIS A 73 -3.28 -8.11 9.88
C HIS A 73 -1.80 -8.11 9.56
N TYR A 74 -1.21 -9.29 9.60
CA TYR A 74 0.18 -9.47 9.21
C TYR A 74 0.29 -9.83 7.71
N GLY A 75 1.22 -9.19 7.00
CA GLY A 75 1.46 -9.48 5.59
C GLY A 75 2.71 -8.81 5.05
N THR A 76 3.11 -9.19 3.84
CA THR A 76 4.10 -8.39 3.11
C THR A 76 3.46 -7.05 2.72
N PHE A 77 4.29 -6.03 2.52
CA PHE A 77 3.83 -4.73 2.04
C PHE A 77 2.91 -4.87 0.82
N ASN A 78 3.30 -5.69 -0.17
CA ASN A 78 2.49 -5.94 -1.36
C ASN A 78 1.13 -6.55 -1.03
N LYS A 79 1.06 -7.57 -0.16
CA LYS A 79 -0.22 -8.20 0.22
C LYS A 79 -1.14 -7.24 0.95
N LEU A 80 -0.58 -6.39 1.81
CA LEU A 80 -1.35 -5.37 2.53
C LEU A 80 -1.88 -4.31 1.57
N CYS A 81 -1.04 -3.82 0.66
CA CYS A 81 -1.47 -2.88 -0.38
C CYS A 81 -2.53 -3.49 -1.30
N GLU A 82 -2.35 -4.72 -1.75
CA GLU A 82 -3.35 -5.43 -2.58
C GLU A 82 -4.68 -5.57 -1.84
N ARG A 83 -4.67 -5.87 -0.54
CA ARG A 83 -5.90 -5.94 0.25
C ARG A 83 -6.60 -4.59 0.36
N ILE A 84 -5.85 -3.51 0.62
CA ILE A 84 -6.42 -2.16 0.75
C ILE A 84 -6.98 -1.68 -0.60
N ILE A 85 -6.23 -1.89 -1.70
CA ILE A 85 -6.65 -1.48 -3.04
C ILE A 85 -7.91 -2.24 -3.47
N ASN A 86 -7.99 -3.52 -3.13
CA ASN A 86 -9.10 -4.39 -3.55
C ASN A 86 -10.21 -4.52 -2.48
N GLU A 87 -10.22 -3.66 -1.46
CA GLU A 87 -11.23 -3.71 -0.39
C GLU A 87 -12.65 -3.49 -0.94
N GLY A 88 -12.78 -2.68 -2.01
CA GLY A 88 -14.04 -2.44 -2.75
C GLY A 88 -14.30 -3.42 -3.90
N GLY A 89 -13.49 -4.47 -4.05
CA GLY A 89 -13.51 -5.38 -5.19
C GLY A 89 -12.23 -5.32 -6.01
N ASP A 90 -11.96 -6.39 -6.78
CA ASP A 90 -10.78 -6.48 -7.64
C ASP A 90 -10.83 -5.40 -8.73
N VAL A 91 -10.02 -4.36 -8.55
CA VAL A 91 -10.00 -3.18 -9.42
C VAL A 91 -9.69 -3.59 -10.86
N ARG A 92 -8.89 -4.64 -11.06
CA ARG A 92 -8.52 -5.10 -12.40
C ARG A 92 -9.72 -5.71 -13.12
N LYS A 93 -10.53 -6.52 -12.42
CA LYS A 93 -11.77 -7.09 -12.96
C LYS A 93 -12.85 -6.04 -13.17
N LEU A 94 -12.94 -5.05 -12.28
CA LEU A 94 -13.89 -3.93 -12.45
C LEU A 94 -13.59 -3.13 -13.72
N VAL A 95 -12.31 -2.89 -14.00
CA VAL A 95 -11.86 -2.22 -15.22
C VAL A 95 -12.05 -3.13 -16.45
N GLU A 96 -11.74 -4.42 -16.36
CA GLU A 96 -11.99 -5.39 -17.44
C GLU A 96 -13.47 -5.42 -17.84
N ASN A 97 -14.38 -5.48 -16.87
CA ASN A 97 -15.83 -5.47 -17.12
C ASN A 97 -16.34 -4.13 -17.66
N LEU A 98 -15.64 -3.01 -17.40
CA LEU A 98 -16.00 -1.69 -17.92
C LEU A 98 -15.52 -1.50 -19.36
N ILE A 99 -14.36 -2.07 -19.71
CA ILE A 99 -13.73 -1.95 -21.03
C ILE A 99 -14.28 -2.99 -22.01
N ILE A 100 -14.63 -4.19 -21.52
CA ILE A 100 -15.18 -5.29 -22.32
C ILE A 100 -16.69 -5.35 -22.07
N PRO A 101 -17.53 -4.70 -22.89
CA PRO A 101 -18.97 -4.87 -22.80
C PRO A 101 -19.33 -6.34 -23.07
N ASP A 102 -20.32 -6.86 -22.32
CA ASP A 102 -20.76 -8.27 -22.29
C ASP A 102 -21.18 -8.90 -23.66
N ASP A 103 -21.15 -8.14 -24.75
CA ASP A 103 -21.66 -8.56 -26.06
C ASP A 103 -20.61 -9.16 -27.03
N GLU A 104 -19.32 -9.22 -26.68
CA GLU A 104 -18.29 -9.75 -27.60
C GLU A 104 -17.56 -10.99 -27.08
N LYS A 105 -18.30 -12.10 -26.97
CA LYS A 105 -17.79 -13.40 -27.43
C LYS A 105 -18.03 -13.58 -28.92
N LYS A 106 -17.56 -12.66 -29.77
CA LYS A 106 -17.42 -12.89 -31.21
C LYS A 106 -16.21 -12.11 -31.72
N GLU A 107 -15.42 -12.80 -32.53
CA GLU A 107 -14.37 -12.21 -33.34
C GLU A 107 -14.91 -10.98 -34.08
N CYS A 108 -14.39 -9.79 -33.76
CA CYS A 108 -14.33 -8.69 -34.69
C CYS A 108 -13.10 -7.85 -34.37
N GLY A 109 -12.17 -7.77 -35.33
CA GLY A 109 -10.97 -6.96 -35.23
C GLY A 109 -11.34 -5.53 -34.86
N ASN A 110 -10.85 -5.07 -33.71
CA ASN A 110 -11.22 -3.80 -33.15
C ASN A 110 -10.41 -2.69 -33.83
N THR A 111 -10.92 -2.23 -34.97
CA THR A 111 -10.29 -1.22 -35.84
C THR A 111 -9.96 0.11 -35.14
N MET A 112 -10.49 0.35 -33.93
CA MET A 112 -10.19 1.56 -33.15
C MET A 112 -8.92 1.40 -32.29
N TRP A 113 -8.76 0.26 -31.62
CA TRP A 113 -7.59 0.00 -30.80
C TRP A 113 -6.36 -0.28 -31.65
N ASP A 114 -6.52 -0.92 -32.82
CA ASP A 114 -5.42 -1.11 -33.77
C ASP A 114 -4.88 0.23 -34.26
N LYS A 115 -5.74 1.22 -34.51
CA LYS A 115 -5.33 2.58 -34.88
C LYS A 115 -4.63 3.32 -33.75
N LEU A 116 -5.10 3.16 -32.51
CA LEU A 116 -4.47 3.78 -31.35
C LEU A 116 -3.10 3.17 -31.06
N LEU A 117 -2.95 1.85 -31.24
CA LEU A 117 -1.68 1.15 -31.12
C LEU A 117 -0.71 1.57 -32.23
N ASP A 118 -1.17 1.65 -33.49
CA ASP A 118 -0.33 2.08 -34.61
C ASP A 118 0.17 3.52 -34.47
N GLU A 119 -0.70 4.45 -34.03
CA GLU A 119 -0.28 5.83 -33.79
C GLU A 119 0.69 5.95 -32.60
N ALA A 120 0.46 5.21 -31.51
CA ALA A 120 1.40 5.19 -30.37
C ALA A 120 2.76 4.60 -30.75
N ILE A 121 2.78 3.52 -31.55
CA ILE A 121 4.02 2.92 -32.07
C ILE A 121 4.73 3.90 -33.01
N LYS A 122 4.00 4.64 -33.84
CA LYS A 122 4.57 5.64 -34.75
C LYS A 122 5.22 6.80 -33.99
N ASP A 123 4.58 7.29 -32.93
CA ASP A 123 5.14 8.34 -32.08
C ASP A 123 6.43 7.87 -31.39
N MET A 124 6.42 6.67 -30.80
CA MET A 124 7.63 6.12 -30.18
C MET A 124 8.78 5.91 -31.17
N LEU A 125 8.49 5.45 -32.39
CA LEU A 125 9.50 5.27 -33.44
C LEU A 125 10.02 6.61 -33.97
N SER A 126 9.16 7.62 -34.07
CA SER A 126 9.55 9.00 -34.42
C SER A 126 10.51 9.58 -33.39
N ASP A 127 10.23 9.39 -32.11
CA ASP A 127 11.08 9.86 -31.01
C ASP A 127 12.44 9.17 -31.01
N VAL A 128 12.49 7.85 -31.27
CA VAL A 128 13.76 7.12 -31.40
C VAL A 128 14.55 7.57 -32.63
N GLN A 129 13.89 7.84 -33.75
CA GLN A 129 14.56 8.29 -34.98
C GLN A 129 15.08 9.72 -34.90
N THR A 130 14.38 10.59 -34.15
CA THR A 130 14.78 11.98 -33.92
C THR A 130 15.58 12.17 -32.64
N PHE A 131 15.87 11.07 -31.92
CA PHE A 131 16.68 11.07 -30.71
C PHE A 131 18.06 11.65 -30.98
N LYS A 132 18.23 12.93 -30.68
CA LYS A 132 19.54 13.56 -30.57
C LYS A 132 20.09 13.15 -29.21
N SER A 133 21.10 12.29 -29.19
CA SER A 133 21.82 12.03 -27.94
C SER A 133 22.44 13.35 -27.48
N HIS A 134 21.96 13.86 -26.36
CA HIS A 134 22.63 14.96 -25.68
C HIS A 134 23.76 14.30 -24.92
N GLY A 135 24.95 14.26 -25.54
CA GLY A 135 26.14 13.76 -24.89
C GLY A 135 26.41 14.62 -23.67
N TYR A 136 26.12 14.09 -22.47
CA TYR A 136 26.51 14.73 -21.23
C TYR A 136 28.04 14.77 -21.18
N GLN A 137 28.60 15.96 -21.37
CA GLN A 137 30.02 16.19 -21.21
C GLN A 137 30.30 16.31 -19.70
N VAL A 138 30.75 15.21 -19.09
CA VAL A 138 31.22 15.25 -17.70
C VAL A 138 32.59 15.92 -17.70
N SER A 139 32.62 17.20 -17.35
CA SER A 139 33.86 17.92 -17.08
C SER A 139 33.88 18.37 -15.62
N ASN A 140 34.99 18.10 -14.92
CA ASN A 140 35.20 18.47 -13.51
C ASN A 140 34.06 18.07 -12.55
N ASN A 141 33.66 16.80 -12.58
CA ASN A 141 32.66 16.25 -11.65
C ASN A 141 31.29 16.98 -11.66
N LYS A 142 30.99 17.71 -12.74
CA LYS A 142 29.68 18.31 -12.99
C LYS A 142 29.15 17.83 -14.33
N ILE A 143 27.86 17.50 -14.34
CA ILE A 143 27.09 17.20 -15.55
C ILE A 143 26.53 18.52 -16.03
N GLY A 144 26.89 18.92 -17.26
CA GLY A 144 26.32 20.06 -17.97
C GLY A 144 25.29 19.60 -18.99
#